data_AF-A0A388QP89-F1
#
_entry.id   AF-A0A388QP89-F1
#
_cell.length_a   1.000
_cell.length_b   1.000
_cell.length_c   1.000
_cell.angle_alpha   90.00
_cell.angle_beta   90.00
_cell.angle_gamma   90.00
#
_symmetry.space_group_name_H-M   'P 1'
#
loop_
_entity.id
_entity.type
_entity.pdbx_description
1 polymer ?
#
loop_
_entity_poly.entity_id
_entity_poly.type
_entity_poly.pdbx_seq_one_letter_code
_entity_poly.pdbx_strand_id
1 'polypeptide(L)'
;MKQRTLGREASVKGKALHTGQEVTLTLKPGAIDTGLVFRRIDLFGKPEVRPVSEMVTDLERKTTVSSDAVKLHTIEHVLSALTGMGVDNAIVELDASEPPIVDGSARPFTTLIHQCGIVEQDATREVFTLTQPITINEGSRSIIALPFDGLRITCTSADDRGIHTQHLTTDIDAESYVAQIAPARTFTIYEDIEELLKKGLIQGGSLDSAIILKGDKIVSKEPLRFKDELVRHKILDIVGDIVLAGVRVKAHIIAVRPGHALNARLAAAIRKQWQESKAPKAKEAPLRKLESPTPFSGSALDIRQILNALPTGTRS
;
A
#
# COMPACT_ATOMS: atom_id res chain seq x y z
N MET A 1 -3.58 5.84 22.24
CA MET A 1 -4.68 4.93 21.87
C MET A 1 -4.29 3.51 22.23
N LYS A 2 -5.26 2.67 22.64
CA LYS A 2 -5.03 1.26 22.93
C LYS A 2 -4.90 0.44 21.62
N GLN A 3 -4.23 -0.70 21.69
CA GLN A 3 -4.24 -1.68 20.60
C GLN A 3 -5.65 -2.24 20.41
N ARG A 4 -5.94 -2.71 19.20
CA ARG A 4 -7.22 -3.32 18.84
C ARG A 4 -7.04 -4.67 18.16
N THR A 5 -7.92 -5.61 18.49
CA THR A 5 -7.99 -6.94 17.89
C THR A 5 -9.43 -7.28 17.51
N LEU A 6 -9.65 -8.44 16.92
CA LEU A 6 -10.97 -8.96 16.60
C LEU A 6 -11.63 -9.58 17.84
N GLY A 7 -12.95 -9.48 17.96
CA GLY A 7 -13.70 -10.04 19.10
C GLY A 7 -13.97 -11.54 18.99
N ARG A 8 -14.18 -12.03 17.77
CA ARG A 8 -14.41 -13.44 17.43
C ARG A 8 -13.86 -13.77 16.05
N GLU A 9 -13.84 -15.05 15.71
CA GLU A 9 -13.48 -15.48 14.36
C GLU A 9 -14.64 -15.39 13.37
N ALA A 10 -14.30 -15.17 12.10
CA ALA A 10 -15.24 -15.27 10.97
C ALA A 10 -14.47 -15.65 9.69
N SER A 11 -15.16 -16.33 8.77
CA SER A 11 -14.55 -16.84 7.54
C SER A 11 -15.25 -16.33 6.28
N VAL A 12 -14.49 -16.22 5.20
CA VAL A 12 -14.98 -15.98 3.85
C VAL A 12 -14.34 -16.98 2.90
N LYS A 13 -15.13 -17.52 1.98
CA LYS A 13 -14.66 -18.43 0.94
C LYS A 13 -14.80 -17.78 -0.43
N GLY A 14 -13.85 -18.04 -1.32
CA GLY A 14 -13.94 -17.67 -2.72
C GLY A 14 -12.73 -18.11 -3.51
N LYS A 15 -12.72 -17.73 -4.78
CA LYS A 15 -11.61 -17.99 -5.69
C LYS A 15 -10.50 -16.95 -5.49
N ALA A 16 -9.24 -17.36 -5.56
CA ALA A 16 -8.09 -16.44 -5.57
C ALA A 16 -7.91 -15.80 -6.96
N LEU A 17 -7.33 -14.59 -7.05
CA LEU A 17 -7.24 -13.85 -8.31
C LEU A 17 -6.25 -14.49 -9.28
N HIS A 18 -5.01 -14.72 -8.86
CA HIS A 18 -3.93 -15.14 -9.74
C HIS A 18 -3.89 -16.65 -9.91
N THR A 19 -3.91 -17.40 -8.81
CA THR A 19 -3.83 -18.86 -8.84
C THR A 19 -5.14 -19.52 -9.28
N GLY A 20 -6.28 -18.84 -9.10
CA GLY A 20 -7.59 -19.38 -9.39
C GLY A 20 -8.03 -20.52 -8.47
N GLN A 21 -7.29 -20.79 -7.38
CA GLN A 21 -7.66 -21.80 -6.40
C GLN A 21 -8.86 -21.35 -5.56
N GLU A 22 -9.67 -22.31 -5.10
CA GLU A 22 -10.68 -22.05 -4.07
C GLU A 22 -9.99 -21.94 -2.71
N VAL A 23 -10.29 -20.88 -1.96
CA VAL A 23 -9.62 -20.54 -0.71
C VAL A 23 -10.63 -20.11 0.33
N THR A 24 -10.43 -20.60 1.55
CA THR A 24 -11.11 -20.13 2.76
C THR A 24 -10.14 -19.28 3.57
N LEU A 25 -10.49 -18.00 3.74
CA LEU A 25 -9.81 -17.10 4.67
C LEU A 25 -10.59 -17.02 5.98
N THR A 26 -9.91 -17.17 7.11
CA THR A 26 -10.50 -16.99 8.45
C THR A 26 -9.74 -15.90 9.21
N LEU A 27 -10.45 -14.88 9.66
CA LEU A 27 -9.91 -13.85 10.54
C LEU A 27 -10.14 -14.24 11.99
N LYS A 28 -9.11 -14.14 12.85
CA LYS A 28 -9.18 -14.51 14.26
C LYS A 28 -8.54 -13.43 15.16
N PRO A 29 -8.95 -13.35 16.43
CA PRO A 29 -8.29 -12.48 17.41
C PRO A 29 -6.79 -12.75 17.48
N GLY A 30 -5.96 -11.70 17.44
CA GLY A 30 -4.54 -11.74 17.76
C GLY A 30 -4.28 -11.28 19.19
N ALA A 31 -3.24 -11.84 19.83
CA ALA A 31 -2.77 -11.37 21.14
C ALA A 31 -2.10 -9.99 21.02
N ILE A 32 -1.87 -9.34 22.16
CA ILE A 32 -1.13 -8.07 22.23
C ILE A 32 0.22 -8.22 21.50
N ASP A 33 0.63 -7.18 20.78
CA ASP A 33 1.91 -7.07 20.03
C ASP A 33 2.13 -8.11 18.92
N THR A 34 1.15 -8.98 18.63
CA THR A 34 1.25 -10.00 17.57
C THR A 34 1.39 -9.35 16.19
N GLY A 35 0.69 -8.24 15.95
CA GLY A 35 0.54 -7.65 14.63
C GLY A 35 -0.44 -8.42 13.75
N LEU A 36 -0.38 -8.18 12.44
CA LEU A 36 -1.17 -8.90 11.44
C LEU A 36 -0.35 -10.09 10.92
N VAL A 37 -0.73 -11.28 11.34
CA VAL A 37 0.00 -12.53 11.04
C VAL A 37 -0.84 -13.40 10.12
N PHE A 38 -0.22 -13.94 9.09
CA PHE A 38 -0.83 -14.92 8.19
C PHE A 38 -0.37 -16.32 8.58
N ARG A 39 -1.31 -17.28 8.59
CA ARG A 39 -1.07 -18.68 8.95
C ARG A 39 -1.57 -19.59 7.82
N ARG A 40 -0.68 -20.42 7.27
CA ARG A 40 -1.02 -21.40 6.23
C ARG A 40 -1.47 -22.71 6.86
N ILE A 41 -2.76 -22.95 6.97
CA ILE A 41 -3.31 -24.12 7.68
C ILE A 41 -3.28 -25.42 6.86
N ASP A 42 -3.08 -25.31 5.56
CA ASP A 42 -2.93 -26.41 4.61
C ASP A 42 -1.51 -27.03 4.64
N LEU A 43 -0.53 -26.32 5.21
CA LEU A 43 0.85 -26.79 5.33
C LEU A 43 1.10 -27.47 6.70
N PHE A 44 1.97 -28.47 6.71
CA PHE A 44 2.39 -29.13 7.95
C PHE A 44 3.02 -28.12 8.92
N GLY A 45 2.66 -28.23 10.21
CA GLY A 45 3.12 -27.29 11.23
C GLY A 45 2.43 -25.93 11.24
N LYS A 46 1.51 -25.67 10.30
CA LYS A 46 0.72 -24.43 10.19
C LYS A 46 1.59 -23.16 10.30
N PRO A 47 2.62 -23.03 9.45
CA PRO A 47 3.61 -21.98 9.59
C PRO A 47 2.97 -20.59 9.48
N GLU A 48 3.56 -19.65 10.22
CA GLU A 48 3.10 -18.27 10.34
C GLU A 48 4.11 -17.29 9.78
N VAL A 49 3.61 -16.18 9.26
CA VAL A 49 4.45 -15.07 8.82
C VAL A 49 3.77 -13.74 9.14
N ARG A 50 4.55 -12.79 9.69
CA ARG A 50 4.16 -11.39 9.79
C ARG A 50 4.75 -10.64 8.59
N PRO A 51 3.94 -10.17 7.63
CA PRO A 51 4.44 -9.46 6.45
C PRO A 51 5.25 -8.23 6.84
N VAL A 52 6.49 -8.17 6.39
CA VAL A 52 7.39 -7.01 6.49
C VAL A 52 8.15 -6.83 5.19
N SER A 53 8.66 -5.62 4.95
CA SER A 53 9.30 -5.23 3.70
C SER A 53 10.46 -6.13 3.27
N GLU A 54 11.21 -6.71 4.22
CA GLU A 54 12.36 -7.58 3.97
C GLU A 54 11.97 -8.94 3.37
N MET A 55 10.70 -9.33 3.50
CA MET A 55 10.19 -10.61 3.01
C MET A 55 9.53 -10.48 1.63
N VAL A 56 9.53 -9.30 1.01
CA VAL A 56 8.92 -9.07 -0.30
C VAL A 56 9.77 -9.70 -1.39
N THR A 57 9.17 -10.59 -2.20
CA THR A 57 9.90 -11.34 -3.23
C THR A 57 9.40 -11.14 -4.66
N ASP A 58 8.14 -10.70 -4.83
CA ASP A 58 7.55 -10.47 -6.15
C ASP A 58 6.50 -9.35 -6.05
N LEU A 59 6.55 -8.45 -7.03
CA LEU A 59 5.77 -7.22 -7.11
C LEU A 59 5.10 -7.02 -8.49
N GLU A 60 5.14 -8.04 -9.37
CA GLU A 60 4.45 -7.98 -10.66
C GLU A 60 2.94 -8.18 -10.44
N ARG A 61 2.20 -7.05 -10.44
CA ARG A 61 0.72 -6.97 -10.32
C ARG A 61 0.11 -7.40 -8.97
N LYS A 62 0.92 -7.69 -7.97
CA LYS A 62 0.50 -8.11 -6.60
C LYS A 62 1.60 -7.85 -5.58
N THR A 63 1.29 -7.90 -4.29
CA THR A 63 2.31 -7.99 -3.23
C THR A 63 2.51 -9.44 -2.81
N THR A 64 3.71 -9.98 -3.05
CA THR A 64 4.09 -11.32 -2.60
C THR A 64 5.14 -11.26 -1.49
N VAL A 65 4.83 -11.94 -0.39
CA VAL A 65 5.72 -12.11 0.76
C VAL A 65 6.11 -13.59 0.87
N SER A 66 7.39 -13.85 1.03
CA SER A 66 7.92 -15.21 1.21
C SER A 66 8.85 -15.30 2.42
N SER A 67 8.77 -16.43 3.12
CA SER A 67 9.76 -16.94 4.06
C SER A 67 10.13 -18.38 3.66
N ASP A 68 11.09 -19.00 4.35
CA ASP A 68 11.51 -20.38 4.04
C ASP A 68 10.35 -21.39 4.04
N ALA A 69 9.28 -21.13 4.80
CA ALA A 69 8.15 -22.03 4.96
C ALA A 69 6.83 -21.53 4.35
N VAL A 70 6.70 -20.24 4.05
CA VAL A 70 5.43 -19.62 3.65
C VAL A 70 5.62 -18.74 2.43
N LYS A 71 4.76 -18.91 1.43
CA LYS A 71 4.60 -17.97 0.32
C LYS A 71 3.16 -17.49 0.28
N LEU A 72 2.98 -16.17 0.27
CA LEU A 72 1.69 -15.50 0.23
C LEU A 72 1.65 -14.50 -0.91
N HIS A 73 0.55 -14.51 -1.65
CA HIS A 73 0.27 -13.60 -2.75
C HIS A 73 -0.92 -12.72 -2.41
N THR A 74 -0.97 -11.52 -2.98
CA THR A 74 -2.20 -10.70 -3.06
C THR A 74 -2.80 -10.41 -1.68
N ILE A 75 -1.94 -10.12 -0.70
CA ILE A 75 -2.33 -9.85 0.69
C ILE A 75 -2.78 -8.40 0.92
N GLU A 76 -2.53 -7.52 -0.06
CA GLU A 76 -2.76 -6.07 0.01
C GLU A 76 -4.18 -5.70 0.39
N HIS A 77 -5.22 -6.36 -0.15
CA HIS A 77 -6.61 -6.01 0.17
C HIS A 77 -6.99 -6.39 1.61
N VAL A 78 -6.50 -7.53 2.09
CA VAL A 78 -6.75 -8.00 3.47
C VAL A 78 -6.02 -7.09 4.47
N LEU A 79 -4.75 -6.79 4.19
CA LEU A 79 -3.96 -5.84 4.98
C LEU A 79 -4.60 -4.46 4.98
N SER A 80 -5.08 -4.00 3.83
CA SER A 80 -5.76 -2.72 3.66
C SER A 80 -7.04 -2.66 4.51
N ALA A 81 -7.85 -3.72 4.52
CA ALA A 81 -9.07 -3.77 5.32
C ALA A 81 -8.81 -3.75 6.83
N LEU A 82 -7.89 -4.61 7.30
CA LEU A 82 -7.52 -4.70 8.71
C LEU A 82 -6.91 -3.38 9.19
N THR A 83 -5.98 -2.82 8.42
CA THR A 83 -5.32 -1.58 8.78
C THR A 83 -6.30 -0.40 8.70
N GLY A 84 -7.09 -0.30 7.63
CA GLY A 84 -8.08 0.76 7.41
C GLY A 84 -9.12 0.83 8.52
N MET A 85 -9.59 -0.32 9.02
CA MET A 85 -10.53 -0.40 10.15
C MET A 85 -9.87 -0.26 11.53
N GLY A 86 -8.56 -0.03 11.59
CA GLY A 86 -7.86 0.22 12.84
C GLY A 86 -7.58 -1.03 13.68
N VAL A 87 -7.52 -2.22 13.07
CA VAL A 87 -7.09 -3.47 13.73
C VAL A 87 -5.57 -3.52 13.80
N ASP A 88 -5.02 -3.79 14.98
CA ASP A 88 -3.57 -3.87 15.20
C ASP A 88 -3.09 -5.33 15.25
N ASN A 89 -3.89 -6.21 15.84
CA ASN A 89 -3.54 -7.62 16.02
C ASN A 89 -4.62 -8.53 15.43
N ALA A 90 -4.23 -9.44 14.54
CA ALA A 90 -5.11 -10.47 13.98
C ALA A 90 -4.31 -11.65 13.46
N ILE A 91 -4.89 -12.85 13.53
CA ILE A 91 -4.41 -14.01 12.78
C ILE A 91 -5.31 -14.20 11.56
N VAL A 92 -4.69 -14.26 10.38
CA VAL A 92 -5.32 -14.51 9.08
C VAL A 92 -4.97 -15.93 8.65
N GLU A 93 -5.88 -16.87 8.86
CA GLU A 93 -5.71 -18.26 8.42
C GLU A 93 -6.12 -18.41 6.95
N LEU A 94 -5.31 -19.13 6.18
CA LEU A 94 -5.54 -19.45 4.77
C LEU A 94 -5.27 -20.94 4.54
N ASP A 95 -6.15 -21.60 3.78
CA ASP A 95 -5.95 -22.98 3.28
C ASP A 95 -5.29 -23.02 1.88
N ALA A 96 -4.74 -21.89 1.41
CA ALA A 96 -3.98 -21.76 0.18
C ALA A 96 -2.99 -20.58 0.24
N SER A 97 -2.21 -20.36 -0.83
CA SER A 97 -1.16 -19.33 -0.89
C SER A 97 -1.65 -17.91 -1.23
N GLU A 98 -2.94 -17.70 -1.47
CA GLU A 98 -3.49 -16.43 -1.93
C GLU A 98 -4.89 -16.23 -1.33
N PRO A 99 -5.22 -15.08 -0.72
CA PRO A 99 -6.58 -14.80 -0.27
C PRO A 99 -7.62 -14.86 -1.41
N PRO A 100 -8.90 -15.13 -1.09
CA PRO A 100 -9.95 -15.05 -2.09
C PRO A 100 -10.12 -13.60 -2.58
N ILE A 101 -10.26 -13.39 -3.89
CA ILE A 101 -10.44 -12.05 -4.46
C ILE A 101 -11.83 -11.47 -4.20
N VAL A 102 -12.81 -12.36 -4.00
CA VAL A 102 -14.23 -12.06 -3.77
C VAL A 102 -14.76 -11.10 -4.84
N ASP A 103 -15.00 -9.82 -4.52
CA ASP A 103 -15.53 -8.83 -5.45
C ASP A 103 -14.46 -7.89 -6.03
N GLY A 104 -13.19 -8.16 -5.77
CA GLY A 104 -12.05 -7.34 -6.22
C GLY A 104 -11.73 -6.14 -5.33
N SER A 105 -12.49 -5.89 -4.27
CA SER A 105 -12.29 -4.78 -3.34
C SER A 105 -11.98 -5.25 -1.91
N ALA A 106 -11.79 -4.32 -0.99
CA ALA A 106 -11.63 -4.63 0.43
C ALA A 106 -12.97 -4.70 1.18
N ARG A 107 -14.10 -4.31 0.55
CA ARG A 107 -15.42 -4.29 1.19
C ARG A 107 -15.83 -5.64 1.79
N PRO A 108 -15.65 -6.79 1.13
CA PRO A 108 -15.96 -8.09 1.74
C PRO A 108 -15.17 -8.34 3.04
N PHE A 109 -13.90 -7.95 3.08
CA PHE A 109 -13.08 -8.07 4.28
C PHE A 109 -13.50 -7.09 5.37
N THR A 110 -13.88 -5.85 5.03
CA THR A 110 -14.44 -4.92 6.03
C THR A 110 -15.76 -5.43 6.62
N THR A 111 -16.58 -6.09 5.80
CA THR A 111 -17.83 -6.73 6.26
C THR A 111 -17.51 -7.87 7.22
N LEU A 112 -16.49 -8.69 6.88
CA LEU A 112 -16.02 -9.77 7.74
C LEU A 112 -15.47 -9.26 9.08
N ILE A 113 -14.66 -8.20 9.07
CA ILE A 113 -14.13 -7.54 10.28
C ILE A 113 -15.27 -6.98 11.13
N HIS A 114 -16.29 -6.39 10.51
CA HIS A 114 -17.48 -5.92 11.24
C HIS A 114 -18.22 -7.07 11.91
N GLN A 115 -18.35 -8.22 11.24
CA GLN A 115 -18.93 -9.44 11.83
C GLN A 115 -18.08 -9.97 12.99
N CYS A 116 -16.75 -9.92 12.91
CA CYS A 116 -15.85 -10.27 14.01
C CYS A 116 -15.99 -9.34 15.22
N GLY A 117 -16.40 -8.09 15.01
CA GLY A 117 -16.31 -7.03 16.01
C GLY A 117 -14.85 -6.65 16.31
N ILE A 118 -14.64 -5.41 16.77
CA ILE A 118 -13.31 -4.91 17.15
C ILE A 118 -13.32 -4.63 18.65
N VAL A 119 -12.33 -5.14 19.36
CA VAL A 119 -12.17 -4.96 20.82
C VAL A 119 -10.82 -4.31 21.12
N GLU A 120 -10.77 -3.47 22.16
CA GLU A 120 -9.53 -2.87 22.64
C GLU A 120 -8.77 -3.84 23.54
N GLN A 121 -7.45 -3.81 23.46
CA GLN A 121 -6.54 -4.58 24.31
C GLN A 121 -5.80 -3.65 25.25
N ASP A 122 -5.43 -4.12 26.44
CA ASP A 122 -4.75 -3.30 27.45
C ASP A 122 -3.25 -3.12 27.17
N ALA A 123 -2.95 -2.56 26.00
CA ALA A 123 -1.61 -2.23 25.54
C ALA A 123 -1.64 -0.95 24.71
N THR A 124 -0.57 -0.18 24.74
CA THR A 124 -0.46 1.05 23.93
C THR A 124 -0.22 0.69 22.47
N ARG A 125 -0.96 1.33 21.57
CA ARG A 125 -0.72 1.21 20.13
C ARG A 125 0.59 1.89 19.77
N GLU A 126 1.47 1.15 19.10
CA GLU A 126 2.66 1.72 18.51
C GLU A 126 2.34 2.43 17.18
N VAL A 127 2.77 3.69 17.06
CA VAL A 127 2.59 4.52 15.85
C VAL A 127 3.90 5.25 15.57
N PHE A 128 4.25 5.36 14.30
CA PHE A 128 5.41 6.09 13.82
C PHE A 128 4.97 7.26 12.93
N THR A 129 5.25 8.48 13.39
CA THR A 129 5.13 9.68 12.55
C THR A 129 6.43 9.87 11.79
N LEU A 130 6.34 9.95 10.47
CA LEU A 130 7.48 10.17 9.60
C LEU A 130 8.23 11.45 10.03
N THR A 131 9.55 11.37 10.16
CA THR A 131 10.36 12.48 10.70
C THR A 131 11.04 13.31 9.62
N GLN A 132 11.30 12.72 8.45
CA GLN A 132 11.88 13.37 7.29
C GLN A 132 11.20 12.88 6.01
N PRO A 133 11.06 13.73 4.98
CA PRO A 133 10.54 13.31 3.69
C PRO A 133 11.27 12.11 3.09
N ILE A 134 10.52 11.20 2.48
CA ILE A 134 11.05 10.09 1.68
C ILE A 134 10.52 10.28 0.26
N THR A 135 11.41 10.23 -0.74
CA THR A 135 11.05 10.34 -2.16
C THR A 135 11.61 9.15 -2.92
N ILE A 136 10.77 8.51 -3.72
CA ILE A 136 11.13 7.38 -4.59
C ILE A 136 10.59 7.67 -5.98
N ASN A 137 11.48 7.68 -6.96
CA ASN A 137 11.14 7.91 -8.37
C ASN A 137 11.57 6.70 -9.22
N GLU A 138 10.79 6.40 -10.24
CA GLU A 138 11.07 5.37 -11.25
C GLU A 138 10.46 5.80 -12.59
N GLY A 139 11.28 6.40 -13.46
CA GLY A 139 10.80 6.95 -14.74
C GLY A 139 9.70 7.98 -14.53
N SER A 140 8.50 7.71 -15.04
CA SER A 140 7.30 8.56 -14.92
C SER A 140 6.48 8.32 -13.65
N ARG A 141 6.93 7.42 -12.77
CA ARG A 141 6.25 7.02 -11.54
C ARG A 141 6.95 7.61 -10.33
N SER A 142 6.20 8.05 -9.34
CA SER A 142 6.77 8.58 -8.09
C SER A 142 5.89 8.30 -6.88
N ILE A 143 6.54 8.17 -5.73
CA ILE A 143 5.87 8.14 -4.44
C ILE A 143 6.71 8.92 -3.41
N ILE A 144 6.04 9.81 -2.70
CA ILE A 144 6.64 10.71 -1.70
C ILE A 144 5.87 10.52 -0.40
N ALA A 145 6.56 10.39 0.72
CA ALA A 145 5.95 10.49 2.05
C ALA A 145 6.50 11.72 2.77
N LEU A 146 5.60 12.51 3.35
CA LEU A 146 5.90 13.71 4.12
C LEU A 146 5.48 13.53 5.58
N PRO A 147 6.18 14.14 6.55
CA PRO A 147 5.72 14.23 7.94
C PRO A 147 4.31 14.82 8.03
N PHE A 148 3.39 14.11 8.68
CA PHE A 148 2.00 14.52 8.86
C PHE A 148 1.40 13.80 10.06
N ASP A 149 0.61 14.50 10.89
CA ASP A 149 -0.04 13.92 12.07
C ASP A 149 -1.36 13.23 11.71
N GLY A 150 -1.26 12.13 10.97
CA GLY A 150 -2.38 11.36 10.44
C GLY A 150 -1.91 10.51 9.26
N LEU A 151 -2.83 9.81 8.60
CA LEU A 151 -2.54 9.17 7.32
C LEU A 151 -3.36 9.85 6.23
N ARG A 152 -2.69 10.60 5.37
CA ARG A 152 -3.29 11.24 4.20
C ARG A 152 -2.70 10.64 2.94
N ILE A 153 -3.53 10.36 1.94
CA ILE A 153 -3.07 9.86 0.65
C ILE A 153 -3.59 10.77 -0.45
N THR A 154 -2.67 11.35 -1.23
CA THR A 154 -2.90 12.01 -2.50
C THR A 154 -2.42 11.09 -3.60
N CYS A 155 -3.30 10.66 -4.48
CA CYS A 155 -2.97 9.70 -5.54
C CYS A 155 -3.42 10.22 -6.89
N THR A 156 -2.56 10.08 -7.89
CA THR A 156 -2.90 10.21 -9.31
C THR A 156 -2.75 8.84 -9.96
N SER A 157 -3.88 8.22 -10.28
CA SER A 157 -3.94 6.99 -11.09
C SER A 157 -3.92 7.39 -12.56
N ALA A 158 -2.86 7.00 -13.25
CA ALA A 158 -2.69 7.26 -14.67
C ALA A 158 -1.78 6.20 -15.30
N ASP A 159 -1.82 6.10 -16.62
CA ASP A 159 -0.88 5.33 -17.43
C ASP A 159 -0.41 6.16 -18.64
N ASP A 160 0.35 5.54 -19.53
CA ASP A 160 0.93 6.20 -20.70
C ASP A 160 -0.11 6.53 -21.79
N ARG A 161 -1.31 5.93 -21.73
CA ARG A 161 -2.40 6.24 -22.65
C ARG A 161 -3.07 7.57 -22.31
N GLY A 162 -2.93 8.05 -21.07
CA GLY A 162 -3.49 9.33 -20.59
C GLY A 162 -5.01 9.34 -20.42
N ILE A 163 -5.69 8.26 -20.81
CA ILE A 163 -7.13 8.04 -20.62
C ILE A 163 -7.41 7.48 -19.22
N HIS A 164 -8.61 7.73 -18.70
CA HIS A 164 -9.01 7.34 -17.34
C HIS A 164 -8.11 7.87 -16.21
N THR A 165 -7.34 8.93 -16.47
CA THR A 165 -6.57 9.61 -15.43
C THR A 165 -7.50 10.12 -14.33
N GLN A 166 -7.22 9.71 -13.09
CA GLN A 166 -8.01 10.07 -11.92
C GLN A 166 -7.09 10.56 -10.80
N HIS A 167 -7.58 11.53 -10.03
CA HIS A 167 -6.86 12.11 -8.91
C HIS A 167 -7.77 12.18 -7.68
N LEU A 168 -7.25 11.82 -6.51
CA LEU A 168 -7.97 11.93 -5.25
C LEU A 168 -6.99 12.22 -4.11
N THR A 169 -7.38 13.12 -3.21
CA THR A 169 -6.75 13.29 -1.90
C THR A 169 -7.77 12.95 -0.82
N THR A 170 -7.39 12.10 0.12
CA THR A 170 -8.24 11.71 1.25
C THR A 170 -7.42 11.48 2.51
N ASP A 171 -8.04 11.77 3.66
CA ASP A 171 -7.58 11.26 4.95
C ASP A 171 -8.11 9.84 5.17
N ILE A 172 -7.29 8.99 5.79
CA ILE A 172 -7.60 7.59 6.07
C ILE A 172 -7.86 7.44 7.57
N ASP A 173 -9.13 7.24 7.91
CA ASP A 173 -9.60 6.77 9.20
C ASP A 173 -10.59 5.61 8.98
N ALA A 174 -11.08 4.98 10.05
CA ALA A 174 -11.92 3.79 9.93
C ALA A 174 -13.25 4.05 9.21
N GLU A 175 -13.86 5.22 9.43
CA GLU A 175 -15.14 5.57 8.82
C GLU A 175 -14.94 5.95 7.35
N SER A 176 -13.97 6.82 7.08
CA SER A 176 -13.64 7.25 5.72
C SER A 176 -13.19 6.06 4.87
N TYR A 177 -12.37 5.16 5.42
CA TYR A 177 -11.89 3.98 4.71
C TYR A 177 -13.05 3.07 4.28
N VAL A 178 -13.95 2.71 5.21
CA VAL A 178 -15.06 1.80 4.92
C VAL A 178 -16.02 2.40 3.88
N ALA A 179 -16.32 3.71 3.99
CA ALA A 179 -17.27 4.36 3.10
C ALA A 179 -16.67 4.71 1.72
N GLN A 180 -15.41 5.13 1.68
CA GLN A 180 -14.83 5.82 0.52
C GLN A 180 -13.78 4.99 -0.23
N ILE A 181 -13.11 4.04 0.43
CA ILE A 181 -11.95 3.34 -0.15
C ILE A 181 -12.21 1.84 -0.29
N ALA A 182 -12.69 1.19 0.77
CA ALA A 182 -12.90 -0.24 0.81
C ALA A 182 -13.74 -0.81 -0.36
N PRO A 183 -14.78 -0.12 -0.88
CA PRO A 183 -15.57 -0.65 -1.99
C PRO A 183 -14.91 -0.57 -3.37
N ALA A 184 -13.77 0.10 -3.52
CA ALA A 184 -13.15 0.28 -4.83
C ALA A 184 -12.50 -1.01 -5.36
N ARG A 185 -13.00 -1.51 -6.50
CA ARG A 185 -12.56 -2.78 -7.09
C ARG A 185 -11.26 -2.65 -7.86
N THR A 186 -10.54 -3.76 -7.91
CA THR A 186 -9.38 -3.92 -8.77
C THR A 186 -9.75 -3.84 -10.23
N PHE A 187 -8.75 -3.54 -11.05
CA PHE A 187 -8.93 -3.36 -12.48
C PHE A 187 -7.72 -3.84 -13.27
N THR A 188 -7.98 -4.24 -14.50
CA THR A 188 -6.93 -4.62 -15.45
C THR A 188 -7.19 -3.99 -16.82
N ILE A 189 -6.14 -3.92 -17.62
CA ILE A 189 -6.20 -3.46 -19.00
C ILE A 189 -6.53 -4.67 -19.87
N TYR A 190 -7.51 -4.54 -20.77
CA TYR A 190 -7.96 -5.63 -21.63
C TYR A 190 -6.82 -6.21 -22.47
N GLU A 191 -5.98 -5.34 -23.02
CA GLU A 191 -4.85 -5.72 -23.87
C GLU A 191 -3.77 -6.52 -23.10
N ASP A 192 -3.69 -6.37 -21.77
CA ASP A 192 -2.73 -7.10 -20.93
C ASP A 192 -3.23 -8.51 -20.54
N ILE A 193 -4.54 -8.80 -20.69
CA ILE A 193 -5.16 -10.02 -20.14
C ILE A 193 -4.52 -11.28 -20.72
N GLU A 194 -4.31 -11.34 -22.03
CA GLU A 194 -3.78 -12.54 -22.69
C GLU A 194 -2.36 -12.86 -22.21
N GLU A 195 -1.50 -11.84 -22.09
CA GLU A 195 -0.14 -12.01 -21.60
C GLU A 195 -0.12 -12.42 -20.12
N LEU A 196 -0.93 -11.79 -19.28
CA LEU A 196 -1.04 -12.13 -17.86
C LEU A 196 -1.51 -13.59 -17.68
N LEU A 197 -2.48 -14.04 -18.47
CA LEU A 197 -2.92 -15.44 -18.45
C LEU A 197 -1.81 -16.41 -18.87
N LYS A 198 -1.03 -16.07 -19.91
CA LYS A 198 0.14 -16.88 -20.34
C LYS A 198 1.22 -16.98 -19.26
N LYS A 199 1.38 -15.94 -18.44
CA LYS A 199 2.29 -15.92 -17.28
C LYS A 199 1.72 -16.65 -16.04
N GLY A 200 0.53 -17.25 -16.14
CA GLY A 200 -0.13 -17.89 -14.99
C GLY A 200 -0.69 -16.92 -13.96
N LEU A 201 -0.91 -15.66 -14.34
CA LEU A 201 -1.56 -14.63 -13.53
C LEU A 201 -3.06 -14.56 -13.89
N ILE A 202 -3.85 -13.91 -13.02
CA ILE A 202 -5.28 -13.64 -13.17
C ILE A 202 -6.16 -14.85 -13.56
N GLN A 203 -5.76 -16.08 -13.24
CA GLN A 203 -6.48 -17.31 -13.61
C GLN A 203 -7.88 -17.42 -12.95
N GLY A 204 -8.09 -16.71 -11.85
CA GLY A 204 -9.37 -16.54 -11.18
C GLY A 204 -10.09 -15.23 -11.48
N GLY A 205 -9.54 -14.39 -12.37
CA GLY A 205 -10.14 -13.13 -12.76
C GLY A 205 -11.50 -13.32 -13.43
N SER A 206 -12.46 -12.45 -13.09
CA SER A 206 -13.81 -12.45 -13.67
C SER A 206 -14.40 -11.03 -13.62
N LEU A 207 -15.51 -10.79 -14.32
CA LEU A 207 -16.24 -9.53 -14.21
C LEU A 207 -16.92 -9.33 -12.84
N ASP A 208 -17.02 -10.39 -12.03
CA ASP A 208 -17.47 -10.31 -10.63
C ASP A 208 -16.39 -9.73 -9.72
N SER A 209 -15.11 -9.90 -10.10
CA SER A 209 -13.95 -9.58 -9.27
C SER A 209 -13.04 -8.48 -9.83
N ALA A 210 -13.31 -7.96 -11.03
CA ALA A 210 -12.48 -6.91 -11.62
C ALA A 210 -13.24 -6.01 -12.62
N ILE A 211 -12.77 -4.77 -12.72
CA ILE A 211 -13.11 -3.85 -13.81
C ILE A 211 -12.10 -4.05 -14.95
N ILE A 212 -12.57 -4.01 -16.20
CA ILE A 212 -11.71 -4.13 -17.37
C ILE A 212 -11.71 -2.81 -18.14
N LEU A 213 -10.53 -2.27 -18.40
CA LEU A 213 -10.33 -1.06 -19.21
C LEU A 213 -9.93 -1.45 -20.63
N LYS A 214 -10.74 -1.09 -21.64
CA LYS A 214 -10.48 -1.38 -23.05
C LYS A 214 -10.55 -0.09 -23.86
N GLY A 215 -9.39 0.47 -24.19
CA GLY A 215 -9.32 1.84 -24.72
C GLY A 215 -9.98 2.83 -23.75
N ASP A 216 -10.91 3.63 -24.25
CA ASP A 216 -11.71 4.61 -23.49
C ASP A 216 -12.94 4.00 -22.79
N LYS A 217 -13.17 2.69 -22.94
CA LYS A 217 -14.34 2.00 -22.41
C LYS A 217 -14.02 1.27 -21.11
N ILE A 218 -14.98 1.33 -20.20
CA ILE A 218 -14.99 0.59 -18.95
C ILE A 218 -15.98 -0.57 -19.10
N VAL A 219 -15.50 -1.79 -18.91
CA VAL A 219 -16.28 -3.02 -18.96
C VAL A 219 -16.30 -3.62 -17.56
N SER A 220 -17.48 -3.68 -16.96
CA SER A 220 -17.71 -4.25 -15.63
C SER A 220 -19.13 -4.81 -15.55
N LYS A 221 -19.35 -5.82 -14.70
CA LYS A 221 -20.67 -6.43 -14.52
C LYS A 221 -21.73 -5.43 -14.05
N GLU A 222 -21.32 -4.54 -13.16
CA GLU A 222 -22.13 -3.44 -12.62
C GLU A 222 -21.43 -2.11 -12.90
N PRO A 223 -22.15 -0.97 -12.89
CA PRO A 223 -21.54 0.35 -12.99
C PRO A 223 -20.40 0.55 -11.97
N LEU A 224 -19.56 1.55 -12.23
CA LEU A 224 -18.58 1.95 -11.24
C LEU A 224 -19.27 2.35 -9.94
N ARG A 225 -18.73 1.89 -8.80
CA ARG A 225 -19.18 2.23 -7.45
C ARG A 225 -18.87 3.68 -7.12
N PHE A 226 -17.82 4.22 -7.74
CA PHE A 226 -17.42 5.62 -7.66
C PHE A 226 -16.98 6.11 -9.04
N LYS A 227 -17.20 7.39 -9.35
CA LYS A 227 -16.69 7.98 -10.61
C LYS A 227 -15.17 7.89 -10.72
N ASP A 228 -14.50 7.91 -9.58
CA ASP A 228 -13.05 7.85 -9.35
C ASP A 228 -12.62 6.49 -8.73
N GLU A 229 -13.31 5.38 -9.08
CA GLU A 229 -13.06 4.05 -8.48
C GLU A 229 -11.63 3.54 -8.72
N LEU A 230 -10.98 3.87 -9.85
CA LEU A 230 -9.63 3.37 -10.17
C LEU A 230 -8.57 3.98 -9.24
N VAL A 231 -8.65 5.29 -8.96
CA VAL A 231 -7.72 5.94 -8.03
C VAL A 231 -7.99 5.55 -6.58
N ARG A 232 -9.26 5.35 -6.20
CA ARG A 232 -9.60 4.80 -4.86
C ARG A 232 -9.03 3.42 -4.65
N HIS A 233 -9.04 2.57 -5.67
CA HIS A 233 -8.41 1.26 -5.60
C HIS A 233 -6.88 1.38 -5.45
N LYS A 234 -6.23 2.33 -6.12
CA LYS A 234 -4.80 2.60 -5.88
C LYS A 234 -4.49 3.12 -4.49
N ILE A 235 -5.40 3.88 -3.89
CA ILE A 235 -5.29 4.28 -2.48
C ILE A 235 -5.46 3.05 -1.58
N LEU A 236 -6.42 2.15 -1.87
CA LEU A 236 -6.59 0.88 -1.16
C LEU A 236 -5.31 0.04 -1.20
N ASP A 237 -4.68 -0.12 -2.37
CA ASP A 237 -3.39 -0.79 -2.54
C ASP A 237 -2.30 -0.16 -1.65
N ILE A 238 -2.16 1.17 -1.69
CA ILE A 238 -1.18 1.90 -0.87
C ILE A 238 -1.42 1.65 0.62
N VAL A 239 -2.67 1.74 1.09
CA VAL A 239 -3.04 1.50 2.49
C VAL A 239 -2.65 0.07 2.93
N GLY A 240 -2.82 -0.93 2.06
CA GLY A 240 -2.39 -2.30 2.33
C GLY A 240 -0.88 -2.47 2.36
N ASP A 241 -0.19 -1.96 1.34
CA ASP A 241 1.26 -2.16 1.17
C ASP A 241 2.09 -1.44 2.24
N ILE A 242 1.67 -0.29 2.74
CA ILE A 242 2.41 0.42 3.81
C ILE A 242 2.45 -0.36 5.12
N VAL A 243 1.58 -1.36 5.32
CA VAL A 243 1.66 -2.27 6.48
C VAL A 243 2.98 -3.01 6.52
N LEU A 244 3.63 -3.23 5.36
CA LEU A 244 4.95 -3.86 5.27
C LEU A 244 6.05 -3.07 5.99
N ALA A 245 5.81 -1.80 6.36
CA ALA A 245 6.72 -1.06 7.22
C ALA A 245 6.84 -1.73 8.62
N GLY A 246 5.82 -2.49 9.03
CA GLY A 246 5.75 -3.22 10.29
C GLY A 246 5.29 -2.38 11.48
N VAL A 247 4.94 -1.11 11.25
CA VAL A 247 4.43 -0.14 12.24
C VAL A 247 3.28 0.67 11.63
N ARG A 248 2.36 1.17 12.46
CA ARG A 248 1.34 2.12 12.01
C ARG A 248 1.99 3.43 11.60
N VAL A 249 1.79 3.83 10.34
CA VAL A 249 2.42 5.03 9.77
C VAL A 249 1.50 6.24 9.90
N LYS A 250 2.07 7.36 10.33
CA LYS A 250 1.51 8.70 10.18
C LYS A 250 2.37 9.49 9.18
N ALA A 251 1.80 9.76 8.01
CA ALA A 251 2.44 10.46 6.91
C ALA A 251 1.40 10.98 5.91
N HIS A 252 1.78 11.99 5.13
CA HIS A 252 1.08 12.34 3.90
C HIS A 252 1.82 11.69 2.74
N ILE A 253 1.19 10.70 2.11
CA ILE A 253 1.72 9.98 0.96
C ILE A 253 1.16 10.62 -0.31
N ILE A 254 2.04 11.05 -1.20
CA ILE A 254 1.73 11.61 -2.50
C ILE A 254 2.25 10.65 -3.56
N ALA A 255 1.37 10.06 -4.36
CA ALA A 255 1.72 9.03 -5.32
C ALA A 255 1.23 9.38 -6.72
N VAL A 256 2.09 9.22 -7.73
CA VAL A 256 1.77 9.39 -9.14
C VAL A 256 2.12 8.10 -9.87
N ARG A 257 1.12 7.48 -10.51
CA ARG A 257 1.23 6.17 -11.15
C ARG A 257 1.78 5.09 -10.18
N PRO A 258 1.18 4.93 -8.98
CA PRO A 258 1.66 3.99 -7.98
C PRO A 258 1.56 2.54 -8.45
N GLY A 259 2.24 1.67 -7.72
CA GLY A 259 2.06 0.23 -7.78
C GLY A 259 2.89 -0.44 -6.70
N HIS A 260 2.65 -1.74 -6.47
CA HIS A 260 3.22 -2.48 -5.35
C HIS A 260 4.74 -2.33 -5.24
N ALA A 261 5.48 -2.28 -6.35
CA ALA A 261 6.92 -2.06 -6.35
C ALA A 261 7.35 -0.75 -5.66
N LEU A 262 6.73 0.38 -6.01
CA LEU A 262 7.03 1.67 -5.39
C LEU A 262 6.53 1.71 -3.94
N ASN A 263 5.35 1.14 -3.69
CA ASN A 263 4.76 1.09 -2.35
C ASN A 263 5.63 0.30 -1.38
N ALA A 264 6.13 -0.88 -1.78
CA ALA A 264 7.02 -1.71 -0.97
C ALA A 264 8.37 -1.02 -0.70
N ARG A 265 8.95 -0.34 -1.71
CA ARG A 265 10.16 0.48 -1.51
C ARG A 265 9.91 1.61 -0.52
N LEU A 266 8.73 2.24 -0.55
CA LEU A 266 8.36 3.25 0.43
C LEU A 266 8.23 2.64 1.83
N ALA A 267 7.53 1.52 1.96
CA ALA A 267 7.36 0.81 3.22
C ALA A 267 8.71 0.42 3.85
N ALA A 268 9.65 -0.07 3.04
CA ALA A 268 11.02 -0.37 3.48
C ALA A 268 11.77 0.87 3.98
N ALA A 269 11.66 2.00 3.26
CA ALA A 269 12.30 3.25 3.65
C ALA A 269 11.70 3.82 4.95
N ILE A 270 10.37 3.74 5.12
CA ILE A 270 9.68 4.13 6.35
C ILE A 270 10.15 3.25 7.52
N ARG A 271 10.21 1.93 7.31
CA ARG A 271 10.66 0.97 8.31
C ARG A 271 12.07 1.27 8.78
N LYS A 272 12.99 1.57 7.86
CA LYS A 272 14.36 1.96 8.18
C LYS A 272 14.37 3.21 9.08
N GLN A 273 13.64 4.25 8.71
CA GLN A 273 13.57 5.48 9.51
C GLN A 273 12.95 5.23 10.90
N TRP A 274 11.93 4.36 11.00
CA TRP A 274 11.35 3.94 12.27
C TRP A 274 12.35 3.19 13.16
N GLN A 275 13.09 2.22 12.59
CA GLN A 275 14.14 1.50 13.32
C GLN A 275 15.25 2.43 13.81
N GLU A 276 15.68 3.38 12.97
CA GLU A 276 16.66 4.41 13.33
C GLU A 276 16.14 5.31 14.47
N SER A 277 14.84 5.63 14.49
CA SER A 277 14.23 6.42 15.57
C SER A 277 14.21 5.71 16.93
N LYS A 278 14.29 4.37 16.93
CA LYS A 278 14.37 3.53 18.14
C LYS A 278 15.80 3.27 18.61
N ALA A 279 16.79 3.48 17.76
CA ALA A 279 18.18 3.26 18.12
C ALA A 279 18.60 4.22 19.25
N PRO A 280 19.46 3.79 20.20
CA PRO A 280 20.03 4.70 21.18
C PRO A 280 20.68 5.85 20.42
N LYS A 281 20.30 7.10 20.75
CA LYS A 281 21.00 8.26 20.19
C LYS A 281 22.48 8.09 20.51
N ALA A 282 23.32 7.86 19.50
CA ALA A 282 24.75 8.05 19.65
C ALA A 282 24.96 9.43 20.25
N LYS A 283 25.84 9.57 21.25
CA LYS A 283 26.21 10.89 21.79
C LYS A 283 26.47 11.80 20.59
N GLU A 284 25.64 12.83 20.44
CA GLU A 284 25.84 13.81 19.38
C GLU A 284 27.29 14.27 19.47
N ALA A 285 28.09 13.95 18.46
CA ALA A 285 29.31 14.70 18.24
C ALA A 285 28.86 16.16 18.15
N PRO A 286 29.50 17.08 18.90
CA PRO A 286 29.08 18.47 18.90
C PRO A 286 28.93 18.92 17.45
N LEU A 287 27.75 19.44 17.11
CA LEU A 287 27.48 20.03 15.81
C LEU A 287 28.69 20.87 15.43
N ARG A 288 29.43 20.43 14.40
CA ARG A 288 30.46 21.26 13.80
C ARG A 288 29.69 22.50 13.38
N LYS A 289 29.98 23.66 13.99
CA LYS A 289 29.42 24.93 13.57
C LYS A 289 29.62 24.98 12.07
N LEU A 290 28.54 24.91 11.29
CA LEU A 290 28.65 25.32 9.90
C LEU A 290 29.13 26.76 9.96
N GLU A 291 30.31 27.00 9.42
CA GLU A 291 30.72 28.36 9.12
C GLU A 291 29.58 28.95 8.30
N SER A 292 28.99 30.03 8.82
CA SER A 292 28.03 30.82 8.09
C SER A 292 28.64 31.08 6.71
N PRO A 293 27.95 30.74 5.61
CA PRO A 293 28.48 30.99 4.29
C PRO A 293 28.88 32.46 4.23
N THR A 294 30.11 32.72 3.80
CA THR A 294 30.61 34.07 3.58
C THR A 294 29.55 34.79 2.74
N PRO A 295 29.02 35.94 3.18
CA PRO A 295 28.04 36.66 2.38
C PRO A 295 28.63 36.88 1.00
N PHE A 296 27.89 36.47 -0.02
CA PHE A 296 28.30 36.63 -1.41
C PHE A 296 28.53 38.13 -1.65
N SER A 297 29.78 38.55 -1.76
CA SER A 297 30.16 39.96 -1.98
C SER A 297 30.23 40.31 -3.46
N GLY A 298 29.43 39.63 -4.28
CA GLY A 298 29.22 39.95 -5.69
C GLY A 298 27.82 40.50 -5.88
N SER A 299 27.70 41.65 -6.54
CA SER A 299 26.40 42.17 -6.99
C SER A 299 25.66 41.08 -7.74
N ALA A 300 24.42 40.80 -7.36
CA ALA A 300 23.53 39.90 -8.08
C ALA A 300 23.62 40.19 -9.59
N LEU A 301 23.96 39.18 -10.39
CA LEU A 301 23.96 39.33 -11.84
C LEU A 301 22.52 39.59 -12.29
N ASP A 302 22.28 40.71 -12.95
CA ASP A 302 20.96 40.98 -13.52
C ASP A 302 20.69 40.03 -14.70
N ILE A 303 19.42 39.79 -15.01
CA ILE A 303 18.97 38.84 -16.06
C ILE A 303 19.68 39.05 -17.41
N ARG A 304 20.05 40.28 -17.77
CA ARG A 304 20.78 40.61 -18.99
C ARG A 304 22.24 40.18 -18.93
N GLN A 305 22.86 40.22 -17.75
CA GLN A 305 24.23 39.77 -17.55
C GLN A 305 24.34 38.24 -17.63
N ILE A 306 23.31 37.52 -17.19
CA ILE A 306 23.21 36.06 -17.32
C ILE A 306 23.07 35.65 -18.80
N LEU A 307 22.22 36.36 -19.56
CA LEU A 307 22.03 36.11 -21.00
C LEU A 307 23.33 36.30 -21.81
N ASN A 308 24.19 37.23 -21.40
CA ASN A 308 25.46 37.50 -22.09
C ASN A 308 26.59 36.52 -21.69
N ALA A 309 26.48 35.84 -20.55
CA ALA A 309 27.50 34.92 -20.05
C ALA A 309 27.29 33.47 -20.55
N LEU A 310 26.10 33.12 -21.02
CA LEU A 310 25.79 31.81 -21.57
C LEU A 310 26.09 31.82 -23.08
N PRO A 311 26.89 30.87 -23.61
CA PRO A 311 27.21 30.84 -25.03
C PRO A 311 25.91 30.70 -25.84
N THR A 312 25.71 31.61 -26.80
CA THR A 312 24.61 31.52 -27.76
C THR A 312 24.84 30.31 -28.65
N GLY A 313 24.34 29.16 -28.22
CA GLY A 313 24.23 27.98 -29.07
C GLY A 313 23.35 28.33 -30.25
N THR A 314 23.95 28.59 -31.40
CA THR A 314 23.26 28.67 -32.69
C THR A 314 22.50 27.36 -32.89
N ARG A 315 21.16 27.43 -32.88
CA ARG A 315 20.33 26.37 -33.42
C ARG A 315 20.61 26.30 -34.92
N SER A 316 21.28 25.23 -35.35
CA SER A 316 21.21 24.69 -36.72
C SER A 316 20.53 23.33 -36.65
#